data_AF-A0A223CX96-F1
#
_entry.id   AF-A0A223CX96-F1
#
_cell.length_a   1.000
_cell.length_b   1.000
_cell.length_c   1.000
_cell.angle_alpha   90.00
_cell.angle_beta   90.00
_cell.angle_gamma   90.00
#
_symmetry.space_group_name_H-M   'P 1'
#
loop_
_entity.id
_entity.type
_entity.pdbx_description
1 polymer ?
#
loop_
_entity_poly.entity_id
_entity_poly.type
_entity_poly.pdbx_seq_one_letter_code
_entity_poly.pdbx_strand_id
1 'polypeptide(L)'
;MILLKKNIIFLVLALCCLGVILSVILNNDSSNAEQNEIKGPSVTRDVAVQTAKDFFQLIEVEKVELRHLTTEELKQMPMEAKDKTPIYYIVKGKDQTGSKVTVYVSSDNENHHFKN
;
A
#
# COMPACT_ATOMS: atom_id res chain seq x y z
N MET A 1 -31.22 24.56 57.10
CA MET A 1 -30.95 23.22 56.54
C MET A 1 -31.60 23.04 55.15
N ILE A 2 -31.43 24.01 54.24
CA ILE A 2 -32.09 24.02 52.91
C ILE A 2 -31.07 24.17 51.77
N LEU A 3 -29.85 24.65 52.04
CA LEU A 3 -28.80 24.82 51.02
C LEU A 3 -28.12 23.51 50.60
N LEU A 4 -28.12 22.45 51.42
CA LEU A 4 -27.43 21.20 51.08
C LEU A 4 -28.20 20.32 50.07
N LYS A 5 -29.53 20.50 49.95
CA LYS A 5 -30.37 19.70 49.05
C LYS A 5 -30.30 20.12 47.58
N LYS A 6 -29.98 21.40 47.29
CA LYS A 6 -29.92 21.91 45.91
C LYS A 6 -28.68 21.41 45.14
N ASN A 7 -27.55 21.20 45.82
CA ASN A 7 -26.31 20.75 45.17
C ASN A 7 -26.30 19.24 44.85
N ILE A 8 -27.07 18.42 45.58
CA ILE A 8 -27.18 16.99 45.30
C ILE A 8 -28.05 16.74 44.05
N ILE A 9 -29.12 17.53 43.87
CA ILE A 9 -29.99 17.43 42.69
C ILE A 9 -29.23 17.81 41.40
N PHE A 10 -28.38 18.84 41.46
CA PHE A 10 -27.52 19.21 40.33
C PHE A 10 -26.46 18.13 40.00
N LEU A 11 -25.95 17.43 41.00
CA LEU A 11 -24.96 16.36 40.81
C LEU A 11 -25.58 15.10 40.13
N VAL A 12 -26.85 14.80 40.45
CA VAL A 12 -27.55 13.63 39.88
C VAL A 12 -27.99 13.88 38.43
N LEU A 13 -28.37 15.11 38.08
CA LEU A 13 -28.78 15.44 36.69
C LEU A 13 -27.60 15.41 35.70
N ALA A 14 -26.39 15.74 36.15
CA ALA A 14 -25.18 15.74 35.32
C ALA A 14 -24.68 14.32 34.97
N LEU A 15 -24.96 13.31 35.82
CA LEU A 15 -24.56 11.93 35.57
C LEU A 15 -25.48 11.19 34.59
N CYS A 16 -26.72 11.64 34.38
CA CYS A 16 -27.62 11.03 33.40
C CYS A 16 -27.30 11.42 31.94
N CYS A 17 -26.58 12.53 31.71
CA CYS A 17 -26.21 12.94 30.36
C CYS A 17 -24.96 12.23 29.81
N LEU A 18 -24.09 11.66 30.66
CA LEU A 18 -22.93 10.89 30.19
C LEU A 18 -23.28 9.45 29.77
N GLY A 19 -24.40 8.89 30.26
CA GLY A 19 -24.81 7.53 29.93
C GLY A 19 -25.40 7.35 28.52
N VAL A 20 -25.90 8.44 27.91
CA VAL A 20 -26.57 8.40 26.59
C VAL A 20 -25.57 8.64 25.43
N ILE A 21 -24.39 9.18 25.71
CA ILE A 21 -23.38 9.44 24.66
C ILE A 21 -22.60 8.15 24.32
N LEU A 22 -22.61 7.13 25.20
CA LEU A 22 -21.86 5.89 24.98
C LEU A 22 -22.60 4.86 24.11
N SER A 23 -23.89 5.05 23.80
CA SER A 23 -24.70 4.06 23.08
C SER A 23 -24.75 4.24 21.55
N VAL A 24 -24.15 5.30 21.00
CA VAL A 24 -24.25 5.63 19.56
C VAL A 24 -23.00 5.24 18.75
N ILE A 25 -21.90 4.83 19.39
CA ILE A 25 -20.63 4.56 18.68
C ILE A 25 -20.51 3.09 18.22
N LEU A 26 -21.40 2.19 18.65
CA LEU A 26 -21.37 0.78 18.26
C LEU A 26 -22.55 0.44 17.35
N ASN A 27 -22.58 0.99 16.14
CA ASN A 27 -23.32 0.43 15.01
C ASN A 27 -22.86 1.14 13.73
N ASN A 28 -21.59 0.93 13.39
CA ASN A 28 -21.20 0.96 11.99
C ASN A 28 -20.61 -0.42 11.69
N ASP A 29 -21.48 -1.43 11.76
CA ASP A 29 -21.25 -2.71 11.11
C ASP A 29 -21.33 -2.44 9.60
N SER A 30 -20.25 -1.82 9.08
CA SER A 30 -20.00 -1.76 7.67
C SER A 30 -19.64 -3.18 7.29
N SER A 31 -20.68 -4.00 7.03
CA SER A 31 -20.55 -5.21 6.24
C SER A 31 -19.98 -4.77 4.90
N ASN A 32 -18.66 -4.71 4.86
CA ASN A 32 -17.88 -4.42 3.68
C ASN A 32 -18.05 -5.68 2.84
N ALA A 33 -19.13 -5.70 2.05
CA ALA A 33 -19.27 -6.65 0.98
C ALA A 33 -17.98 -6.50 0.16
N GLU A 34 -17.12 -7.52 0.19
CA GLU A 34 -15.94 -7.60 -0.64
C GLU A 34 -16.41 -7.46 -2.09
N GLN A 35 -16.45 -6.22 -2.57
CA GLN A 35 -16.42 -5.96 -3.98
C GLN A 35 -15.09 -6.55 -4.41
N ASN A 36 -15.13 -7.66 -5.15
CA ASN A 36 -14.02 -8.14 -5.95
C ASN A 36 -13.69 -7.05 -6.97
N GLU A 37 -13.09 -5.96 -6.51
CA GLU A 37 -12.51 -4.93 -7.35
C GLU A 37 -11.44 -5.62 -8.17
N ILE A 38 -11.59 -5.55 -9.50
CA ILE A 38 -10.52 -5.90 -10.41
C ILE A 38 -9.43 -4.87 -10.18
N LYS A 39 -8.51 -5.17 -9.25
CA LYS A 39 -7.35 -4.32 -8.97
C LYS A 39 -6.39 -4.46 -10.14
N GLY A 40 -6.31 -3.39 -10.93
CA GLY A 40 -5.21 -3.22 -11.88
C GLY A 40 -3.88 -2.99 -11.17
N PRO A 41 -2.78 -2.84 -11.92
CA PRO A 41 -1.49 -2.45 -11.39
C PRO A 41 -1.61 -1.23 -10.48
N SER A 42 -1.09 -1.32 -9.25
CA SER A 42 -1.01 -0.18 -8.34
C SER A 42 0.19 0.70 -8.69
N VAL A 43 1.27 0.11 -9.19
CA VAL A 43 2.47 0.80 -9.61
C VAL A 43 2.29 1.34 -11.03
N THR A 44 2.68 2.59 -11.23
CA THR A 44 2.67 3.23 -12.55
C THR A 44 4.02 3.07 -13.24
N ARG A 45 4.02 3.28 -14.56
CA ARG A 45 5.25 3.30 -15.36
C ARG A 45 6.31 4.27 -14.81
N ASP A 46 5.88 5.47 -14.43
CA ASP A 46 6.79 6.52 -13.95
C ASP A 46 7.38 6.16 -12.60
N VAL A 47 6.58 5.59 -11.69
CA VAL A 47 7.06 5.07 -10.41
C VAL A 47 8.10 3.97 -10.64
N ALA A 48 7.83 3.00 -11.52
CA ALA A 48 8.79 1.95 -11.83
C ALA A 48 10.11 2.49 -12.40
N VAL A 49 10.06 3.50 -13.27
CA VAL A 49 11.26 4.18 -13.78
C VAL A 49 12.00 4.89 -12.66
N GLN A 50 11.30 5.60 -11.78
CA GLN A 50 11.92 6.33 -10.69
C GLN A 50 12.59 5.37 -9.70
N THR A 51 11.93 4.27 -9.34
CA THR A 51 12.51 3.17 -8.56
C THR A 51 13.79 2.63 -9.22
N ALA A 52 13.79 2.43 -10.54
CA ALA A 52 14.98 1.96 -11.25
C ALA A 52 16.15 2.96 -11.16
N LYS A 53 15.86 4.26 -11.24
CA LYS A 53 16.87 5.32 -11.09
C LYS A 53 17.42 5.38 -9.66
N ASP A 54 16.53 5.35 -8.66
CA ASP A 54 16.88 5.58 -7.26
C ASP A 54 17.66 4.40 -6.66
N PHE A 55 17.25 3.17 -6.94
CA PHE A 55 17.83 1.97 -6.31
C PHE A 55 18.95 1.33 -7.14
N PHE A 56 18.93 1.50 -8.46
CA PHE A 56 19.87 0.82 -9.37
C PHE A 56 20.71 1.77 -10.21
N GLN A 57 20.65 3.08 -9.95
CA GLN A 57 21.47 4.11 -10.59
C GLN A 57 21.32 4.10 -12.12
N LEU A 58 20.13 3.76 -12.61
CA LEU A 58 19.82 3.80 -14.03
C LEU A 58 19.81 5.26 -14.50
N ILE A 59 20.61 5.62 -15.50
CA ILE A 59 20.70 7.01 -16.01
C ILE A 59 20.00 7.17 -17.36
N GLU A 60 19.96 6.11 -18.16
CA GLU A 60 19.34 6.08 -19.47
C GLU A 60 18.28 4.98 -19.49
N VAL A 61 17.06 5.30 -19.94
CA VAL A 61 15.97 4.33 -20.08
C VAL A 61 15.74 4.07 -21.57
N GLU A 62 16.01 2.84 -22.01
CA GLU A 62 15.83 2.41 -23.40
C GLU A 62 14.42 1.84 -23.64
N LYS A 63 13.91 1.07 -22.68
CA LYS A 63 12.60 0.41 -22.80
C LYS A 63 11.94 0.24 -21.44
N VAL A 64 10.62 0.39 -21.42
CA VAL A 64 9.79 0.02 -20.27
C VAL A 64 8.58 -0.76 -20.79
N GLU A 65 8.38 -1.97 -20.27
CA GLU A 65 7.25 -2.85 -20.62
C GLU A 65 6.61 -3.43 -19.36
N LEU A 66 5.28 -3.59 -19.37
CA LEU A 66 4.53 -4.28 -18.32
C LEU A 66 4.16 -5.67 -18.83
N ARG A 67 4.68 -6.72 -18.20
CA ARG A 67 4.38 -8.11 -18.59
C ARG A 67 4.62 -9.09 -17.46
N HIS A 68 4.20 -10.33 -17.69
CA HIS A 68 4.59 -11.45 -16.85
C HIS A 68 6.11 -11.71 -16.98
N LEU A 69 6.74 -12.10 -15.87
CA LEU A 69 8.08 -12.65 -15.89
C LEU A 69 8.10 -13.96 -16.67
N THR A 70 9.17 -14.19 -17.42
CA THR A 70 9.47 -15.47 -18.04
C THR A 70 9.90 -16.49 -16.99
N THR A 71 9.90 -17.78 -17.35
CA THR A 71 10.37 -18.86 -16.48
C THR A 71 11.79 -18.66 -15.96
N GLU A 72 12.68 -18.07 -16.76
CA GLU A 72 14.06 -17.80 -16.33
C GLU A 72 14.14 -16.59 -15.39
N GLU A 73 13.40 -15.52 -15.67
CA GLU A 73 13.32 -14.34 -14.78
C GLU A 73 12.67 -14.70 -13.43
N LEU A 74 11.68 -15.61 -13.42
CA LEU A 74 11.05 -16.11 -12.19
C LEU A 74 12.04 -16.79 -11.25
N LYS A 75 13.12 -17.40 -11.76
CA LYS A 75 14.15 -18.03 -10.92
C LYS A 75 14.94 -17.00 -10.10
N GLN A 76 14.97 -15.75 -10.56
CA GLN A 76 15.62 -14.63 -9.89
C GLN A 76 14.68 -13.92 -8.92
N MET A 77 13.39 -14.24 -8.95
CA MET A 77 12.39 -13.61 -8.09
C MET A 77 12.64 -13.98 -6.61
N PRO A 78 12.61 -13.00 -5.69
CA PRO A 78 12.73 -13.24 -4.26
C PRO A 78 11.70 -14.24 -3.74
N MET A 79 12.05 -15.01 -2.70
CA MET A 79 11.21 -16.09 -2.19
C MET A 79 9.87 -15.57 -1.65
N GLU A 80 9.88 -14.36 -1.11
CA GLU A 80 8.74 -13.65 -0.51
C GLU A 80 7.66 -13.25 -1.54
N ALA A 81 7.95 -13.40 -2.83
CA ALA A 81 7.05 -13.04 -3.91
C ALA A 81 6.64 -14.20 -4.81
N LYS A 82 7.05 -15.43 -4.47
CA LYS A 82 6.66 -16.64 -5.22
C LYS A 82 5.16 -16.89 -5.25
N ASP A 83 4.45 -16.42 -4.23
CA ASP A 83 2.99 -16.57 -4.11
C ASP A 83 2.20 -15.37 -4.69
N LYS A 84 2.90 -14.40 -5.31
CA LYS A 84 2.29 -13.20 -5.89
C LYS A 84 2.17 -13.29 -7.40
N THR A 85 1.28 -12.48 -7.96
CA THR A 85 1.11 -12.35 -9.41
C THR A 85 2.42 -11.87 -10.05
N PRO A 86 3.01 -12.60 -11.01
CA PRO A 86 4.34 -12.27 -11.50
C PRO A 86 4.33 -11.21 -12.62
N ILE A 87 3.52 -10.16 -12.47
CA ILE A 87 3.44 -9.04 -13.42
C ILE A 87 4.35 -7.90 -12.92
N TYR A 88 5.29 -7.47 -13.78
CA TYR A 88 6.33 -6.49 -13.46
C TYR A 88 6.47 -5.46 -14.57
N TYR A 89 6.86 -4.25 -14.19
CA TYR A 89 7.52 -3.32 -15.09
C TYR A 89 8.98 -3.73 -15.26
N ILE A 90 9.38 -3.86 -16.51
CA ILE A 90 10.73 -4.25 -16.90
C ILE A 90 11.38 -3.04 -17.55
N VAL A 91 12.26 -2.41 -16.80
CA VAL A 91 12.96 -1.18 -17.16
C VAL A 91 14.35 -1.57 -17.64
N LYS A 92 14.60 -1.41 -18.94
CA LYS A 92 15.89 -1.68 -19.58
C LYS A 92 16.60 -0.38 -19.86
N GLY A 93 17.89 -0.33 -19.60
CA GLY A 93 18.65 0.89 -19.76
C GLY A 93 20.14 0.72 -19.47
N LYS A 94 20.80 1.85 -19.19
CA LYS A 94 22.21 1.88 -18.78
C LYS A 94 22.37 2.55 -17.43
N ASP A 95 23.29 2.01 -16.63
CA ASP A 95 23.73 2.62 -15.37
C ASP A 95 24.83 3.67 -15.60
N GLN A 96 25.32 4.27 -14.50
CA GLN A 96 26.38 5.29 -14.52
C GLN A 96 27.69 4.81 -15.16
N THR A 97 27.93 3.50 -15.23
CA THR A 97 29.13 2.91 -15.87
C THR A 97 28.95 2.68 -17.37
N GLY A 98 27.74 2.93 -17.89
CA GLY A 98 27.36 2.60 -19.27
C GLY A 98 27.01 1.12 -19.46
N SER A 99 26.94 0.34 -18.38
CA SER A 99 26.57 -1.08 -18.44
C SER A 99 25.07 -1.23 -18.64
N LYS A 100 24.67 -2.21 -19.47
CA LYS A 100 23.26 -2.54 -19.67
C LYS A 100 22.71 -3.20 -18.42
N VAL A 101 21.60 -2.67 -17.90
CA VAL A 101 20.91 -3.17 -16.71
C VAL A 101 19.44 -3.39 -17.05
N THR A 102 18.88 -4.50 -16.57
CA THR A 102 17.43 -4.73 -16.57
C THR A 102 16.93 -4.72 -15.14
N VAL A 103 16.03 -3.80 -14.82
CA VAL A 103 15.37 -3.69 -13.52
C VAL A 103 13.93 -4.19 -13.63
N TYR A 104 13.52 -5.01 -12.67
CA TYR A 104 12.17 -5.54 -12.53
C TYR A 104 11.53 -4.88 -11.32
N VAL A 105 10.40 -4.19 -11.50
CA VAL A 105 9.63 -3.57 -10.42
C VAL A 105 8.22 -4.18 -10.44
N SER A 106 7.78 -4.73 -9.30
CA SER A 106 6.46 -5.35 -9.21
C SER A 106 5.37 -4.36 -9.59
N SER A 107 4.37 -4.84 -10.34
CA SER A 107 3.21 -4.01 -10.70
C SER A 107 2.29 -3.71 -9.50
N ASP A 108 2.48 -4.41 -8.38
CA ASP A 108 1.64 -4.30 -7.17
C ASP A 108 2.33 -3.54 -6.01
N ASN A 109 3.66 -3.46 -6.01
CA ASN A 109 4.43 -2.83 -4.92
C ASN A 109 5.80 -2.35 -5.42
N GLU A 110 6.04 -1.04 -5.44
CA GLU A 110 7.29 -0.48 -5.93
C GLU A 110 8.52 -0.88 -5.11
N ASN A 111 8.35 -1.27 -3.84
CA ASN A 111 9.45 -1.74 -2.99
C ASN A 111 9.84 -3.19 -3.30
N HIS A 112 9.05 -3.90 -4.09
CA HIS A 112 9.42 -5.22 -4.57
C HIS A 112 10.08 -5.13 -5.94
N HIS A 113 11.40 -5.04 -5.92
CA HIS A 113 12.21 -4.86 -7.12
C HIS A 113 13.52 -5.65 -7.08
N PHE A 114 14.04 -6.02 -8.25
CA PHE A 114 15.34 -6.66 -8.40
C PHE A 114 15.97 -6.31 -9.76
N LYS A 115 17.26 -6.62 -9.96
CA LYS A 115 17.96 -6.39 -11.23
C LYS A 115 18.65 -7.64 -11.75
N ASN A 116 18.90 -7.65 -13.06
CA ASN A 116 19.75 -8.58 -13.78
C ASN A 116 20.70 -7.83 -14.72
#